data_AF-S0JE59-F1
#
_entry.id   AF-S0JE59-F1
#
_cell.length_a   1.000
_cell.length_b   1.000
_cell.length_c   1.000
_cell.angle_alpha   90.00
_cell.angle_beta   90.00
_cell.angle_gamma   90.00
#
_symmetry.space_group_name_H-M   'P 1'
#
loop_
_entity.id
_entity.type
_entity.pdbx_description
1 polymer ?
#
loop_
_entity_poly.entity_id
_entity_poly.type
_entity_poly.pdbx_seq_one_letter_code
_entity_poly.pdbx_strand_id
1 'polypeptide(L)'
;MRKLKKIYCGTSFAFGTVTLILMLFLCFGQSAYATGSAADANQQITDTSRQETGELTAPSTERAEPGTTNGMTFSWNNEEGDLSGNIRILLVLTVISLAPSILIMLTSFTRIIIVLHFVRTAIGTQTVPPNQVMVGLALFLTLFIMNPVFSEINETVIQPLEANEINQDEAMERIEAPIRRFMYKEMQRKDLKLFCDIAEIDMTGMDLSEPETLEPIPMNVVIPSFIVSELRTAFIIGFLIYIPFIVIDMVVASVLMSMGMMMLPPTTISMPFKILLFVLADGWDLVIGNLVKTFY
;
A
#
# COMPACT_ATOMS: atom_id res chain seq x y z
N MET A 1 -36.07 14.81 20.80
CA MET A 1 -34.95 13.94 20.33
C MET A 1 -33.87 14.66 19.50
N ARG A 2 -34.18 15.67 18.65
CA ARG A 2 -33.16 16.32 17.79
C ARG A 2 -32.10 17.20 18.50
N LYS A 3 -32.43 17.82 19.65
CA LYS A 3 -31.47 18.68 20.38
C LYS A 3 -30.37 17.89 21.12
N LEU A 4 -30.67 16.71 21.65
CA LEU A 4 -29.68 15.85 22.32
C LEU A 4 -28.63 15.28 21.36
N LYS A 5 -29.04 14.86 20.14
CA LYS A 5 -28.11 14.33 19.13
C LYS A 5 -27.09 15.37 18.65
N LYS A 6 -27.50 16.65 18.60
CA LYS A 6 -26.63 17.77 18.19
C LYS A 6 -25.59 18.12 19.27
N ILE A 7 -25.96 18.01 20.55
CA ILE A 7 -25.04 18.19 21.68
C ILE A 7 -24.03 17.04 21.74
N TYR A 8 -24.49 15.79 21.59
CA TYR A 8 -23.61 14.61 21.63
C TYR A 8 -22.59 14.58 20.48
N CYS A 9 -22.98 15.03 19.30
CA CYS A 9 -22.08 15.13 18.15
C CYS A 9 -21.00 16.21 18.36
N GLY A 10 -21.37 17.35 18.95
CA GLY A 10 -20.42 18.42 19.27
C GLY A 10 -19.41 18.02 20.35
N THR A 11 -19.88 17.35 21.41
CA THR A 11 -19.00 16.89 22.50
C THR A 11 -18.08 15.76 22.05
N SER A 12 -18.54 14.87 21.15
CA SER A 12 -17.69 13.81 20.60
C SER A 12 -16.61 14.35 19.67
N PHE A 13 -16.91 15.37 18.87
CA PHE A 13 -15.93 16.00 17.99
C PHE A 13 -14.87 16.76 18.79
N ALA A 14 -15.29 17.50 19.82
CA ALA A 14 -14.39 18.20 20.73
C ALA A 14 -13.49 17.25 21.53
N PHE A 15 -14.02 16.10 21.97
CA PHE A 15 -13.21 15.08 22.64
C PHE A 15 -12.18 14.47 21.70
N GLY A 16 -12.58 14.14 20.45
CA GLY A 16 -11.68 13.60 19.43
C GLY A 16 -10.53 14.54 19.07
N THR A 17 -10.81 15.82 18.88
CA THR A 17 -9.76 16.82 18.58
C THR A 17 -8.83 17.05 19.76
N VAL A 18 -9.34 17.09 21.00
CA VAL A 18 -8.49 17.20 22.20
C VAL A 18 -7.61 15.97 22.38
N THR A 19 -8.12 14.75 22.17
CA THR A 19 -7.30 13.53 22.24
C THR A 19 -6.23 13.47 21.16
N LEU A 20 -6.53 13.96 19.95
CA LEU A 20 -5.58 13.99 18.85
C LEU A 20 -4.45 15.00 19.08
N ILE A 21 -4.79 16.18 19.62
CA ILE A 21 -3.80 17.20 20.00
C ILE A 21 -2.93 16.70 21.16
N LEU A 22 -3.52 16.04 22.17
CA LEU A 22 -2.79 15.44 23.28
C LEU A 22 -1.83 14.34 22.81
N MET A 23 -2.27 13.50 21.87
CA MET A 23 -1.41 12.45 21.32
C MET A 23 -0.24 13.02 20.52
N LEU A 24 -0.48 14.06 19.71
CA LEU A 24 0.57 14.80 19.02
C LEU A 24 1.57 15.41 20.00
N PHE A 25 1.08 16.00 21.08
CA PHE A 25 1.93 16.62 22.10
C PHE A 25 2.81 15.59 22.84
N LEU A 26 2.30 14.38 23.09
CA LEU A 26 3.08 13.29 23.70
C LEU A 26 4.15 12.72 22.76
N CYS A 27 3.93 12.77 21.44
CA CYS A 27 4.94 12.33 20.46
C CYS A 27 6.15 13.28 20.36
N PHE A 28 5.98 14.58 20.64
CA PHE A 28 7.10 15.53 20.63
C PHE A 28 8.07 15.38 21.82
N GLY A 29 7.68 14.65 22.88
CA GLY A 29 8.46 14.53 24.12
C GLY A 29 9.44 13.35 24.19
N GLN A 30 9.50 12.47 23.19
CA GLN A 30 10.37 11.28 23.24
C GLN A 30 11.62 11.45 22.37
N SER A 31 12.73 11.80 23.01
CA SER A 31 14.07 11.68 22.45
C SER A 31 14.40 10.19 22.26
N ALA A 32 14.50 9.73 21.01
CA ALA A 32 14.95 8.39 20.70
C ALA A 32 16.47 8.29 20.92
N TYR A 33 16.91 7.49 21.89
CA TYR A 33 18.32 7.10 22.03
C TYR A 33 18.60 5.90 21.13
N ALA A 34 19.44 6.09 20.11
CA ALA A 34 19.97 4.99 19.31
C ALA A 34 21.08 4.27 20.12
N THR A 35 20.84 3.02 20.50
CA THR A 35 21.91 2.12 20.95
C THR A 35 22.56 1.51 19.71
N GLY A 36 23.74 1.99 19.35
CA GLY A 36 24.58 1.38 18.32
C GLY A 36 25.37 0.25 18.96
N SER A 37 24.96 -0.99 18.73
CA SER A 37 25.82 -2.16 18.93
C SER A 37 26.45 -2.53 17.60
N ALA A 38 27.73 -2.24 17.45
CA ALA A 38 28.61 -2.88 16.50
C ALA A 38 30.04 -2.85 17.07
N ALA A 39 30.38 -3.88 17.84
CA ALA A 39 31.74 -4.39 17.85
C ALA A 39 32.03 -4.93 16.42
N ASP A 40 33.09 -4.52 15.75
CA ASP A 40 34.43 -5.09 15.96
C ASP A 40 35.45 -4.45 15.00
N ALA A 41 36.70 -4.50 15.45
CA ALA A 41 37.99 -4.24 14.81
C ALA A 41 38.09 -3.95 13.30
N ASN A 42 38.77 -2.84 12.94
CA ASN A 42 40.07 -2.94 12.28
C ASN A 42 40.94 -1.68 12.49
N GLN A 43 42.25 -1.92 12.52
CA GLN A 43 43.32 -1.13 13.09
C GLN A 43 43.89 -0.02 12.19
N GLN A 44 44.39 1.01 12.88
CA GLN A 44 45.68 1.70 12.70
C GLN A 44 46.13 2.05 11.26
N ILE A 45 46.19 3.35 10.95
CA ILE A 45 47.44 4.00 10.51
C ILE A 45 47.56 5.39 11.17
N THR A 46 48.77 5.63 11.65
CA THR A 46 49.30 6.64 12.56
C THR A 46 49.71 7.95 11.85
N ASP A 47 49.17 9.07 12.33
CA ASP A 47 49.87 10.25 12.88
C ASP A 47 51.08 10.94 12.20
N THR A 48 50.97 12.29 12.12
CA THR A 48 51.99 13.32 12.47
C THR A 48 52.70 14.16 11.38
N SER A 49 52.75 15.48 11.68
CA SER A 49 53.60 16.60 11.22
C SER A 49 53.04 17.44 10.04
N ARG A 50 53.03 18.79 10.05
CA ARG A 50 54.07 19.76 10.47
C ARG A 50 53.57 21.23 10.37
N GLN A 51 53.92 22.09 11.36
CA GLN A 51 54.31 23.54 11.31
C GLN A 51 53.47 24.58 10.51
N GLU A 52 53.42 25.89 10.78
CA GLU A 52 53.67 26.85 11.89
C GLU A 52 53.32 28.24 11.27
N THR A 53 52.72 29.13 12.08
CA THR A 53 52.91 30.61 12.08
C THR A 53 52.44 31.51 10.92
N GLY A 54 51.44 32.36 11.24
CA GLY A 54 51.51 33.82 11.02
C GLY A 54 50.76 34.43 9.83
N GLU A 55 49.62 35.10 10.06
CA GLU A 55 49.46 36.55 9.87
C GLU A 55 48.09 37.03 10.39
N LEU A 56 48.06 38.16 11.10
CA LEU A 56 46.84 38.82 11.54
C LEU A 56 46.31 39.72 10.41
N THR A 57 45.03 39.56 10.05
CA THR A 57 44.19 40.69 9.61
C THR A 57 42.73 40.37 9.93
N ALA A 58 42.08 41.24 10.71
CA ALA A 58 40.66 41.18 11.08
C ALA A 58 39.83 42.11 10.15
N PRO A 59 38.49 42.19 10.28
CA PRO A 59 37.48 41.13 10.36
C PRO A 59 36.36 41.36 9.31
N SER A 60 35.69 40.33 8.79
CA SER A 60 34.31 40.51 8.29
C SER A 60 33.55 39.18 8.19
N THR A 61 32.55 39.08 9.07
CA THR A 61 31.27 38.35 8.92
C THR A 61 31.25 37.18 7.93
N GLU A 62 31.72 36.01 8.38
CA GLU A 62 31.50 34.77 7.66
C GLU A 62 30.09 34.22 7.95
N ARG A 63 29.28 34.31 6.91
CA ARG A 63 27.99 33.65 6.72
C ARG A 63 28.16 32.16 7.01
N ALA A 64 27.35 31.61 7.92
CA ALA A 64 27.35 30.18 8.22
C ALA A 64 27.27 29.35 6.92
N GLU A 65 28.34 28.59 6.64
CA GLU A 65 28.34 27.60 5.58
C GLU A 65 27.25 26.57 5.87
N PRO A 66 26.32 26.29 4.94
CA PRO A 66 25.44 25.16 5.11
C PRO A 66 26.29 23.91 4.94
N GLY A 67 26.44 23.18 6.05
CA GLY A 67 27.24 21.98 6.15
C GLY A 67 26.97 21.01 5.00
N THR A 68 28.06 20.49 4.45
CA THR A 68 28.14 19.36 3.55
C THR A 68 27.32 18.19 4.10
N THR A 69 26.04 18.16 3.71
CA THR A 69 25.17 17.00 3.88
C THR A 69 25.24 16.24 2.58
N ASN A 70 25.94 15.10 2.60
CA ASN A 70 25.86 14.09 1.54
C ASN A 70 24.46 13.46 1.56
N GLY A 71 23.45 14.21 1.11
CA GLY A 71 22.05 13.80 1.13
C GLY A 71 21.24 14.63 0.13
N MET A 72 20.60 13.92 -0.81
CA MET A 72 19.63 14.37 -1.82
C MET A 72 19.29 15.88 -1.81
N THR A 73 19.83 16.62 -2.78
CA THR A 73 19.51 18.03 -2.99
C THR A 73 18.42 18.16 -4.05
N PHE A 74 17.18 18.45 -3.63
CA PHE A 74 16.12 18.85 -4.55
C PHE A 74 16.24 20.35 -4.81
N SER A 75 17.00 20.78 -5.83
CA SER A 75 17.03 22.19 -6.25
C SER A 75 15.96 22.43 -7.32
N TRP A 76 14.91 23.12 -6.92
CA TRP A 76 13.88 23.63 -7.84
C TRP A 76 14.03 25.14 -7.94
N ASN A 77 14.30 25.64 -9.14
CA ASN A 77 14.47 27.07 -9.42
C ASN A 77 13.09 27.72 -9.55
N ASN A 78 12.77 28.70 -8.70
CA ASN A 78 11.55 29.49 -8.79
C ASN A 78 11.95 30.95 -8.89
N GLU A 79 11.70 31.57 -10.05
CA GLU A 79 12.01 32.98 -10.28
C GLU A 79 10.84 33.93 -10.04
N GLU A 80 9.62 33.48 -9.73
CA GLU A 80 8.51 34.43 -9.47
C GLU A 80 7.42 33.84 -8.56
N GLY A 81 7.23 34.48 -7.40
CA GLY A 81 5.95 34.51 -6.68
C GLY A 81 5.47 33.27 -5.91
N ASP A 82 6.36 32.33 -5.58
CA ASP A 82 5.95 30.97 -5.22
C ASP A 82 5.99 30.63 -3.71
N LEU A 83 5.22 29.62 -3.30
CA LEU A 83 5.13 29.11 -1.92
C LEU A 83 6.51 29.00 -1.26
N SER A 84 6.62 29.32 0.04
CA SER A 84 7.90 29.22 0.74
C SER A 84 8.51 27.83 0.56
N GLY A 85 9.82 27.74 0.33
CA GLY A 85 10.50 26.45 0.10
C GLY A 85 10.22 25.41 1.19
N ASN A 86 9.95 25.88 2.41
CA ASN A 86 9.56 25.06 3.56
C ASN A 86 8.15 24.44 3.41
N ILE A 87 7.20 25.13 2.75
CA ILE A 87 5.88 24.55 2.46
C ILE A 87 5.98 23.54 1.31
N ARG A 88 6.84 23.80 0.32
CA ARG A 88 7.05 22.89 -0.81
C ARG A 88 7.70 21.56 -0.37
N ILE A 89 8.71 21.60 0.51
CA ILE A 89 9.31 20.37 1.06
C ILE A 89 8.31 19.57 1.90
N LEU A 90 7.44 20.26 2.65
CA LEU A 90 6.38 19.61 3.42
C LEU A 90 5.38 18.90 2.50
N LEU A 91 5.02 19.51 1.36
CA LEU A 91 4.15 18.89 0.36
C LEU A 91 4.79 17.63 -0.24
N VAL A 92 6.08 17.69 -0.62
CA VAL A 92 6.81 16.53 -1.14
C VAL A 92 6.86 15.39 -0.12
N LEU A 93 7.18 15.68 1.14
CA LEU A 93 7.16 14.69 2.22
C LEU A 93 5.77 14.07 2.42
N THR A 94 4.72 14.88 2.27
CA THR A 94 3.34 14.39 2.36
C THR A 94 3.05 13.39 1.23
N VAL A 95 3.43 13.70 -0.01
CA VAL A 95 3.23 12.81 -1.17
C VAL A 95 4.02 11.50 -0.99
N ILE A 96 5.29 11.58 -0.57
CA ILE A 96 6.12 10.41 -0.30
C ILE A 96 5.50 9.53 0.81
N SER A 97 4.92 10.14 1.84
CA SER A 97 4.27 9.38 2.92
C SER A 97 3.00 8.63 2.46
N LEU A 98 2.29 9.17 1.46
CA LEU A 98 1.06 8.60 0.91
C LEU A 98 1.33 7.57 -0.21
N ALA A 99 2.48 7.67 -0.88
CA ALA A 99 2.83 6.84 -2.03
C ALA A 99 2.70 5.32 -1.80
N PRO A 100 3.14 4.73 -0.66
CA PRO A 100 2.97 3.30 -0.42
C PRO A 100 1.51 2.87 -0.37
N SER A 101 0.65 3.69 0.21
CA SER A 101 -0.79 3.41 0.30
C SER A 101 -1.45 3.50 -1.07
N ILE A 102 -1.08 4.49 -1.88
CA ILE A 102 -1.58 4.67 -3.24
C ILE A 102 -1.18 3.46 -4.10
N LEU A 103 0.09 3.05 -4.03
CA LEU A 103 0.59 1.87 -4.75
C LEU A 103 -0.24 0.63 -4.39
N ILE A 104 -0.49 0.40 -3.11
CA ILE A 104 -1.27 -0.76 -2.65
C ILE A 104 -2.73 -0.73 -3.14
N MET A 105 -3.36 0.45 -3.19
CA MET A 105 -4.78 0.58 -3.56
C MET A 105 -5.02 0.61 -5.07
N LEU A 106 -4.07 1.10 -5.86
CA LEU A 106 -4.21 1.24 -7.32
C LEU A 106 -3.69 0.01 -8.10
N THR A 107 -3.29 -1.05 -7.41
CA THR A 107 -2.71 -2.25 -8.02
C THR A 107 -3.43 -3.53 -7.58
N SER A 108 -2.96 -4.68 -8.07
CA SER A 108 -3.48 -6.00 -7.73
C SER A 108 -3.24 -6.42 -6.26
N PHE A 109 -2.46 -5.66 -5.49
CA PHE A 109 -2.09 -6.00 -4.11
C PHE A 109 -3.32 -6.28 -3.23
N THR A 110 -4.36 -5.45 -3.34
CA THR A 110 -5.56 -5.53 -2.49
C THR A 110 -6.26 -6.89 -2.61
N ARG A 111 -6.45 -7.40 -3.82
CA ARG A 111 -7.05 -8.74 -4.03
C ARG A 111 -6.14 -9.83 -3.49
N ILE A 112 -4.84 -9.72 -3.73
CA ILE A 112 -3.88 -10.75 -3.35
C ILE A 112 -3.79 -10.91 -1.83
N ILE A 113 -3.60 -9.81 -1.10
CA ILE A 113 -3.42 -9.88 0.36
C ILE A 113 -4.68 -10.41 1.06
N ILE A 114 -5.87 -10.06 0.57
CA ILE A 114 -7.14 -10.53 1.13
C ILE A 114 -7.32 -12.02 0.89
N VAL A 115 -7.07 -12.50 -0.33
CA VAL A 115 -7.16 -13.94 -0.65
C VAL A 115 -6.18 -14.75 0.19
N LEU A 116 -4.93 -14.30 0.31
CA LEU A 116 -3.93 -14.94 1.17
C LEU A 116 -4.38 -14.95 2.64
N HIS A 117 -4.99 -13.87 3.11
CA HIS A 117 -5.56 -13.81 4.46
C HIS A 117 -6.67 -14.85 4.67
N PHE A 118 -7.59 -14.97 3.71
CA PHE A 118 -8.63 -16.00 3.75
C PHE A 118 -8.06 -17.42 3.81
N VAL A 119 -7.00 -17.72 3.05
CA VAL A 119 -6.32 -19.02 3.08
C VAL A 119 -5.78 -19.33 4.48
N ARG A 120 -5.06 -18.38 5.09
CA ARG A 120 -4.54 -18.54 6.45
C ARG A 120 -5.67 -18.79 7.45
N THR A 121 -6.75 -18.01 7.39
CA THR A 121 -7.89 -18.20 8.27
C THR A 121 -8.59 -19.54 8.04
N ALA A 122 -8.72 -19.98 6.78
CA ALA A 122 -9.43 -21.20 6.43
C ALA A 122 -8.71 -22.47 6.91
N ILE A 123 -7.37 -22.51 6.83
CA ILE A 123 -6.54 -23.60 7.35
C ILE A 123 -6.63 -23.66 8.88
N GLY A 124 -6.93 -22.53 9.55
CA GLY A 124 -7.15 -22.43 10.99
C GLY A 124 -5.90 -22.06 11.78
N THR A 125 -4.81 -21.67 11.12
CA THR A 125 -3.54 -21.34 11.77
C THR A 125 -3.52 -19.90 12.29
N GLN A 126 -3.30 -19.73 13.59
CA GLN A 126 -3.32 -18.40 14.20
C GLN A 126 -2.09 -17.55 13.90
N THR A 127 -0.90 -18.15 13.71
CA THR A 127 0.36 -17.41 13.59
C THR A 127 1.19 -17.75 12.35
N VAL A 128 0.88 -18.85 11.65
CA VAL A 128 1.66 -19.35 10.52
C VAL A 128 0.78 -19.34 9.25
N PRO A 129 1.19 -18.71 8.13
CA PRO A 129 2.37 -17.86 7.96
C PRO A 129 2.24 -16.49 8.67
N PRO A 130 3.35 -15.87 9.11
CA PRO A 130 3.32 -14.53 9.71
C PRO A 130 2.77 -13.48 8.75
N ASN A 131 2.10 -12.45 9.27
CA ASN A 131 1.52 -11.38 8.43
C ASN A 131 2.57 -10.71 7.53
N GLN A 132 3.78 -10.53 8.04
CA GLN A 132 4.89 -9.95 7.28
C GLN A 132 5.27 -10.79 6.05
N VAL A 133 5.22 -12.11 6.15
CA VAL A 133 5.48 -13.01 5.02
C VAL A 133 4.36 -12.91 3.98
N MET A 134 3.10 -12.80 4.44
CA MET A 134 1.95 -12.65 3.55
C MET A 134 1.98 -11.32 2.79
N VAL A 135 2.32 -10.22 3.47
CA VAL A 135 2.51 -8.91 2.86
C VAL A 135 3.68 -8.93 1.87
N GLY A 136 4.80 -9.54 2.24
CA GLY A 136 5.96 -9.69 1.34
C GLY A 136 5.60 -10.49 0.08
N LEU A 137 4.94 -11.63 0.24
CA LEU A 137 4.46 -12.46 -0.88
C LEU A 137 3.48 -11.67 -1.77
N ALA A 138 2.54 -10.95 -1.17
CA ALA A 138 1.59 -10.13 -1.91
C ALA A 138 2.29 -9.03 -2.73
N LEU A 139 3.31 -8.38 -2.15
CA LEU A 139 4.07 -7.34 -2.83
C LEU A 139 4.85 -7.90 -4.03
N PHE A 140 5.57 -9.02 -3.87
CA PHE A 140 6.30 -9.64 -4.97
C PHE A 140 5.39 -10.14 -6.09
N LEU A 141 4.23 -10.73 -5.75
CA LEU A 141 3.23 -11.11 -6.74
C LEU A 141 2.64 -9.89 -7.46
N THR A 142 2.42 -8.79 -6.74
CA THR A 142 1.95 -7.53 -7.33
C THR A 142 2.96 -7.02 -8.35
N LEU A 143 4.24 -6.96 -8.00
CA LEU A 143 5.31 -6.55 -8.92
C LEU A 143 5.36 -7.44 -10.16
N PHE A 144 5.19 -8.75 -9.99
CA PHE A 144 5.16 -9.71 -11.10
C PHE A 144 3.97 -9.46 -12.05
N ILE A 145 2.76 -9.28 -11.50
CA ILE A 145 1.53 -9.05 -12.28
C ILE A 145 1.54 -7.67 -12.93
N MET A 146 2.05 -6.65 -12.25
CA MET A 146 2.09 -5.25 -12.72
C MET A 146 3.27 -4.94 -13.64
N ASN A 147 4.19 -5.89 -13.85
CA ASN A 147 5.35 -5.71 -14.73
C ASN A 147 5.01 -5.07 -16.11
N PRO A 148 3.99 -5.52 -16.89
CA PRO A 148 3.67 -4.87 -18.16
C PRO A 148 3.26 -3.40 -18.03
N VAL A 149 2.55 -3.04 -16.95
CA VAL A 149 2.12 -1.64 -16.70
C VAL A 149 3.34 -0.78 -16.35
N PHE A 150 4.27 -1.29 -15.54
CA PHE A 150 5.50 -0.57 -15.22
C PHE A 150 6.41 -0.42 -16.44
N SER A 151 6.49 -1.43 -17.30
CA SER A 151 7.22 -1.34 -18.57
C SER A 151 6.61 -0.28 -19.50
N GLU A 152 5.28 -0.25 -19.63
CA GLU A 152 4.58 0.77 -20.44
C GLU A 152 4.83 2.18 -19.90
N ILE A 153 4.75 2.40 -18.59
CA ILE A 153 5.07 3.69 -17.96
C ILE A 153 6.53 4.08 -18.21
N ASN A 154 7.46 3.13 -18.11
CA ASN A 154 8.87 3.40 -18.33
C ASN A 154 9.17 3.85 -19.78
N GLU A 155 8.54 3.19 -20.77
CA GLU A 155 8.72 3.51 -22.19
C GLU A 155 7.99 4.78 -22.62
N THR A 156 6.77 5.02 -22.10
CA THR A 156 5.93 6.14 -22.54
C THR A 156 6.14 7.44 -21.76
N VAL A 157 6.71 7.35 -20.54
CA VAL A 157 6.85 8.50 -19.64
C VAL A 157 8.29 8.68 -19.18
N ILE A 158 8.92 7.67 -18.59
CA ILE A 158 10.24 7.85 -17.95
C ILE A 158 11.31 8.16 -19.00
N GLN A 159 11.41 7.35 -20.06
CA GLN A 159 12.41 7.58 -21.12
C GLN A 159 12.23 8.92 -21.84
N PRO A 160 11.01 9.32 -22.28
CA PRO A 160 10.82 10.63 -22.93
C PRO A 160 11.04 11.81 -21.97
N LEU A 161 10.77 11.65 -20.66
CA LEU A 161 11.02 12.69 -19.67
C LEU A 161 12.53 12.89 -19.46
N GLU A 162 13.30 11.80 -19.37
CA GLU A 162 14.77 11.87 -19.30
C GLU A 162 15.38 12.45 -20.58
N ALA A 163 14.78 12.15 -21.75
CA ALA A 163 15.17 12.72 -23.03
C ALA A 163 14.73 14.19 -23.22
N ASN A 164 14.01 14.78 -22.25
CA ASN A 164 13.40 16.12 -22.33
C ASN A 164 12.44 16.29 -23.53
N GLU A 165 11.83 15.20 -23.99
CA GLU A 165 10.85 15.21 -25.08
C GLU A 165 9.44 15.60 -24.59
N ILE A 166 9.16 15.40 -23.30
CA ILE A 166 7.90 15.76 -22.65
C ILE A 166 8.15 16.66 -21.44
N ASN A 167 7.20 17.54 -21.15
CA ASN A 167 7.22 18.33 -19.92
C ASN A 167 6.69 17.51 -18.74
N GLN A 168 7.02 17.91 -17.51
CA GLN A 168 6.59 17.22 -16.30
C GLN A 168 5.05 17.19 -16.14
N ASP A 169 4.35 18.23 -16.59
CA ASP A 169 2.88 18.26 -16.57
C ASP A 169 2.28 17.22 -17.53
N GLU A 170 2.86 17.09 -18.71
CA GLU A 170 2.45 16.10 -19.71
C GLU A 170 2.80 14.67 -19.28
N ALA A 171 3.92 14.50 -18.59
CA ALA A 171 4.30 13.22 -18.01
C ALA A 171 3.24 12.71 -17.01
N MET A 172 2.68 13.60 -16.17
CA MET A 172 1.64 13.21 -15.21
C MET A 172 0.35 12.75 -15.90
N GLU A 173 -0.03 13.38 -17.02
CA GLU A 173 -1.21 12.97 -17.79
C GLU A 173 -0.98 11.62 -18.51
N ARG A 174 0.22 11.41 -19.05
CA ARG A 174 0.59 10.15 -19.72
C ARG A 174 0.73 8.96 -18.76
N ILE A 175 1.14 9.18 -17.50
CA ILE A 175 1.20 8.11 -16.47
C ILE A 175 -0.19 7.54 -16.17
N GLU A 176 -1.23 8.37 -16.25
CA GLU A 176 -2.57 7.96 -15.84
C GLU A 176 -3.16 6.88 -16.77
N ALA A 177 -2.91 6.99 -18.07
CA ALA A 177 -3.47 6.12 -19.10
C ALA A 177 -3.21 4.60 -18.87
N PRO A 178 -1.96 4.12 -18.68
CA PRO A 178 -1.69 2.71 -18.48
C PRO A 178 -2.29 2.15 -17.18
N ILE A 179 -2.27 2.94 -16.10
CA ILE A 179 -2.87 2.54 -14.81
C ILE A 179 -4.39 2.44 -14.97
N ARG A 180 -5.01 3.43 -15.63
CA ARG A 180 -6.46 3.44 -15.90
C ARG A 180 -6.88 2.24 -16.75
N ARG A 181 -6.12 1.90 -17.79
CA ARG A 181 -6.35 0.73 -18.64
C ARG A 181 -6.30 -0.57 -17.84
N PHE A 182 -5.32 -0.71 -16.94
CA PHE A 182 -5.25 -1.84 -16.02
C PHE A 182 -6.51 -1.95 -15.13
N MET A 183 -6.94 -0.84 -14.53
CA MET A 183 -8.14 -0.83 -13.67
C MET A 183 -9.41 -1.20 -14.45
N TYR A 184 -9.57 -0.74 -15.69
CA TYR A 184 -10.73 -1.12 -16.50
C TYR A 184 -10.76 -2.61 -16.83
N LYS A 185 -9.61 -3.23 -17.10
CA LYS A 185 -9.52 -4.67 -17.38
C LYS A 185 -10.04 -5.51 -16.20
N GLU A 186 -9.69 -5.11 -14.98
CA GLU A 186 -9.96 -5.88 -13.76
C GLU A 186 -11.31 -5.52 -13.09
N MET A 187 -11.88 -4.38 -13.44
CA MET A 187 -13.09 -3.87 -12.79
C MET A 187 -14.37 -4.48 -13.36
N GLN A 188 -15.29 -4.87 -12.48
CA GLN A 188 -16.60 -5.37 -12.88
C GLN A 188 -17.51 -4.21 -13.34
N ARG A 189 -18.18 -4.40 -14.48
CA ARG A 189 -19.10 -3.41 -15.06
C ARG A 189 -20.16 -2.88 -14.09
N LYS A 190 -20.70 -3.76 -13.24
CA LYS A 190 -21.71 -3.37 -12.23
C LYS A 190 -21.15 -2.41 -11.17
N ASP A 191 -19.88 -2.56 -10.82
CA ASP A 191 -19.26 -1.80 -9.74
C ASP A 191 -18.90 -0.41 -10.26
N LEU A 192 -18.39 -0.30 -11.49
CA LEU A 192 -18.25 0.99 -12.16
C LEU A 192 -19.59 1.70 -12.34
N LYS A 193 -20.63 0.97 -12.78
CA LYS A 193 -21.97 1.54 -12.95
C LYS A 193 -22.52 2.19 -11.70
N LEU A 194 -22.36 1.53 -10.56
CA LEU A 194 -22.81 2.08 -9.28
C LEU A 194 -22.23 3.48 -9.02
N PHE A 195 -20.94 3.68 -9.25
CA PHE A 195 -20.31 4.97 -8.96
C PHE A 195 -20.56 6.03 -10.03
N CYS A 196 -20.72 5.64 -11.31
CA CYS A 196 -21.19 6.60 -12.31
C CYS A 196 -22.63 7.04 -12.06
N ASP A 197 -23.51 6.12 -11.66
CA ASP A 197 -24.89 6.45 -11.27
C ASP A 197 -24.90 7.42 -10.07
N ILE A 198 -24.01 7.24 -9.09
CA ILE A 198 -23.84 8.15 -7.94
C ILE A 198 -23.27 9.52 -8.37
N ALA A 199 -22.35 9.52 -9.34
CA ALA A 199 -21.72 10.74 -9.86
C ALA A 199 -22.57 11.45 -10.92
N GLU A 200 -23.78 10.94 -11.23
CA GLU A 200 -24.66 11.42 -12.30
C GLU A 200 -23.97 11.46 -13.68
N ILE A 201 -23.03 10.54 -13.91
CA ILE A 201 -22.31 10.39 -15.17
C ILE A 201 -23.09 9.40 -16.04
N ASP A 202 -23.58 9.87 -17.19
CA ASP A 202 -24.31 9.02 -18.12
C ASP A 202 -23.36 7.99 -18.76
N MET A 203 -23.67 6.72 -18.56
CA MET A 203 -22.94 5.59 -19.14
C MET A 203 -23.53 5.07 -20.45
N THR A 204 -24.59 5.71 -20.96
CA THR A 204 -25.34 5.22 -22.11
C THR A 204 -24.46 5.22 -23.36
N GLY A 205 -23.88 4.05 -23.69
CA GLY A 205 -23.02 3.84 -24.86
C GLY A 205 -21.57 3.44 -24.57
N MET A 206 -21.14 3.39 -23.30
CA MET A 206 -19.77 2.96 -22.95
C MET A 206 -19.65 1.44 -22.92
N ASP A 207 -18.90 0.86 -23.87
CA ASP A 207 -18.47 -0.53 -23.81
C ASP A 207 -17.09 -0.62 -23.13
N LEU A 208 -17.05 -1.21 -21.93
CA LEU A 208 -15.80 -1.45 -21.19
C LEU A 208 -14.87 -2.48 -21.89
N SER A 209 -15.34 -3.16 -22.94
CA SER A 209 -14.53 -4.08 -23.77
C SER A 209 -13.41 -3.36 -24.52
N GLU A 210 -13.59 -2.07 -24.82
CA GLU A 210 -12.67 -1.27 -25.65
C GLU A 210 -12.18 -0.06 -24.85
N PRO A 211 -11.13 -0.22 -24.01
CA PRO A 211 -10.61 0.86 -23.18
C PRO A 211 -9.96 2.02 -23.94
N GLU A 212 -9.87 1.96 -25.28
CA GLU A 212 -9.27 2.99 -26.13
C GLU A 212 -10.27 4.05 -26.62
N THR A 213 -11.57 3.78 -26.59
CA THR A 213 -12.61 4.65 -27.16
C THR A 213 -13.49 5.35 -26.13
N LEU A 214 -13.24 5.11 -24.84
CA LEU A 214 -13.98 5.76 -23.76
C LEU A 214 -13.52 7.20 -23.56
N GLU A 215 -14.46 8.14 -23.58
CA GLU A 215 -14.25 9.43 -22.91
C GLU A 215 -13.81 9.13 -21.46
N PRO A 216 -12.74 9.78 -20.97
CA PRO A 216 -12.10 9.35 -19.75
C PRO A 216 -13.02 9.61 -18.56
N ILE A 217 -13.65 8.55 -18.04
CA ILE A 217 -14.32 8.61 -16.74
C ILE A 217 -13.29 9.14 -15.74
N PRO A 218 -13.64 10.16 -14.95
CA PRO A 218 -12.69 10.81 -14.08
C PRO A 218 -12.18 9.84 -13.01
N MET A 219 -10.89 9.95 -12.70
CA MET A 219 -10.18 9.01 -11.83
C MET A 219 -10.76 8.94 -10.41
N ASN A 220 -11.41 10.02 -9.96
CA ASN A 220 -12.13 10.08 -8.69
C ASN A 220 -13.31 9.09 -8.61
N VAL A 221 -13.85 8.64 -9.75
CA VAL A 221 -14.90 7.60 -9.86
C VAL A 221 -14.27 6.23 -10.11
N VAL A 222 -13.25 6.15 -10.96
CA VAL A 222 -12.58 4.88 -11.31
C VAL A 222 -11.90 4.24 -10.10
N ILE A 223 -11.13 5.00 -9.32
CA ILE A 223 -10.41 4.48 -8.14
C ILE A 223 -11.34 3.78 -7.13
N PRO A 224 -12.39 4.43 -6.59
CA PRO A 224 -13.25 3.77 -5.62
C PRO A 224 -14.04 2.59 -6.23
N SER A 225 -14.40 2.67 -7.52
CA SER A 225 -15.05 1.57 -8.23
C SER A 225 -14.15 0.34 -8.33
N PHE A 226 -12.88 0.55 -8.70
CA PHE A 226 -11.87 -0.49 -8.79
C PHE A 226 -11.65 -1.16 -7.43
N ILE A 227 -11.43 -0.38 -6.37
CA ILE A 227 -11.22 -0.92 -5.01
C ILE A 227 -12.40 -1.81 -4.60
N VAL A 228 -13.64 -1.37 -4.82
CA VAL A 228 -14.83 -2.18 -4.50
C VAL A 228 -14.89 -3.47 -5.33
N SER A 229 -14.56 -3.39 -6.62
CA SER A 229 -14.49 -4.56 -7.51
C SER A 229 -13.44 -5.57 -7.05
N GLU A 230 -12.24 -5.11 -6.68
CA GLU A 230 -11.16 -5.94 -6.16
C GLU A 230 -11.56 -6.61 -4.84
N LEU A 231 -12.13 -5.84 -3.90
CA LEU A 231 -12.63 -6.36 -2.64
C LEU A 231 -13.68 -7.45 -2.88
N ARG A 232 -14.67 -7.18 -3.73
CA ARG A 232 -15.73 -8.15 -4.04
C ARG A 232 -15.14 -9.45 -4.60
N THR A 233 -14.25 -9.35 -5.58
CA THR A 233 -13.63 -10.50 -6.23
C THR A 233 -12.79 -11.30 -5.23
N ALA A 234 -11.99 -10.61 -4.40
CA ALA A 234 -11.19 -11.24 -3.36
C ALA A 234 -12.02 -11.98 -2.32
N PHE A 235 -13.16 -11.42 -1.90
CA PHE A 235 -14.07 -12.07 -0.97
C PHE A 235 -14.77 -13.29 -1.59
N ILE A 236 -15.13 -13.24 -2.88
CA ILE A 236 -15.70 -14.40 -3.58
C ILE A 236 -14.67 -15.54 -3.63
N ILE A 237 -13.43 -15.24 -4.03
CA ILE A 237 -12.34 -16.23 -4.05
C ILE A 237 -12.08 -16.76 -2.63
N GLY A 238 -11.99 -15.88 -1.64
CA GLY A 238 -11.79 -16.24 -0.24
C GLY A 238 -12.88 -17.16 0.29
N PHE A 239 -14.15 -16.89 -0.05
CA PHE A 239 -15.28 -17.74 0.29
C PHE A 239 -15.17 -19.14 -0.36
N LEU A 240 -14.84 -19.21 -1.65
CA LEU A 240 -14.66 -20.48 -2.37
C LEU A 240 -13.56 -21.34 -1.75
N ILE A 241 -12.45 -20.72 -1.34
CA ILE A 241 -11.36 -21.38 -0.62
C ILE A 241 -11.84 -21.95 0.72
N TYR A 242 -12.78 -21.27 1.38
CA TYR A 242 -13.27 -21.63 2.71
C TYR A 242 -14.19 -22.88 2.70
N ILE A 243 -14.90 -23.14 1.60
CA ILE A 243 -15.87 -24.24 1.46
C ILE A 243 -15.31 -25.62 1.84
N PRO A 244 -14.20 -26.13 1.25
CA PRO A 244 -13.70 -27.46 1.58
C PRO A 244 -13.30 -27.58 3.06
N PHE A 245 -12.76 -26.52 3.66
CA PHE A 245 -12.35 -26.54 5.07
C PHE A 245 -13.55 -26.53 6.04
N ILE A 246 -14.64 -25.84 5.70
CA ILE A 246 -15.89 -25.91 6.47
C ILE A 246 -16.44 -27.33 6.48
N VAL A 247 -16.40 -28.03 5.34
CA VAL A 247 -16.88 -29.41 5.26
C VAL A 247 -16.08 -30.31 6.21
N ILE A 248 -14.75 -30.15 6.27
CA ILE A 248 -13.89 -30.88 7.22
C ILE A 248 -14.28 -30.58 8.67
N ASP A 249 -14.50 -29.31 9.02
CA ASP A 249 -14.94 -28.93 10.36
C ASP A 249 -16.27 -29.57 10.75
N MET A 250 -17.24 -29.55 9.84
CA MET A 250 -18.57 -30.13 10.06
C MET A 250 -18.50 -31.65 10.24
N VAL A 251 -17.67 -32.34 9.44
CA VAL A 251 -17.46 -33.79 9.56
C VAL A 251 -16.79 -34.12 10.88
N VAL A 252 -15.68 -33.47 11.23
CA VAL A 252 -14.95 -33.72 12.49
C VAL A 252 -15.84 -33.44 13.70
N ALA A 253 -16.62 -32.36 13.69
CA ALA A 253 -17.56 -32.05 14.75
C ALA A 253 -18.63 -33.14 14.92
N SER A 254 -19.19 -33.66 13.83
CA SER A 254 -20.18 -34.74 13.89
C SER A 254 -19.62 -36.04 14.48
N VAL A 255 -18.36 -36.37 14.18
CA VAL A 255 -17.68 -37.55 14.72
C VAL A 255 -17.36 -37.36 16.21
N LEU A 256 -16.85 -36.19 16.61
CA LEU A 256 -16.55 -35.89 18.02
C LEU A 256 -17.81 -35.91 18.89
N MET A 257 -18.92 -35.34 18.39
CA MET A 257 -20.22 -35.40 19.05
C MET A 257 -20.71 -36.84 19.19
N SER A 258 -20.50 -37.68 18.17
CA SER A 258 -20.85 -39.12 18.20
C SER A 258 -20.02 -39.92 19.20
N MET A 259 -18.78 -39.50 19.47
CA MET A 259 -17.92 -40.10 20.52
C MET A 259 -18.25 -39.62 21.94
N GLY A 260 -19.16 -38.65 22.09
CA GLY A 260 -19.52 -38.06 23.39
C GLY A 260 -18.55 -36.99 23.90
N MET A 261 -17.59 -36.53 23.09
CA MET A 261 -16.63 -35.49 23.46
C MET A 261 -17.17 -34.09 23.16
N MET A 262 -18.11 -33.60 23.99
CA MET A 262 -18.77 -32.31 23.79
C MET A 262 -17.93 -31.10 24.24
N MET A 263 -16.90 -31.32 25.07
CA MET A 263 -16.09 -30.26 25.70
C MET A 263 -14.87 -29.82 24.88
N LEU A 264 -14.46 -30.59 23.87
CA LEU A 264 -13.33 -30.26 23.02
C LEU A 264 -13.80 -29.43 21.83
N PRO A 265 -13.21 -28.24 21.57
CA PRO A 265 -13.53 -27.47 20.38
C PRO A 265 -13.20 -28.30 19.12
N PRO A 266 -14.18 -28.59 18.23
CA PRO A 266 -13.93 -29.41 17.05
C PRO A 266 -12.85 -28.85 16.12
N THR A 267 -12.69 -27.53 16.11
CA THR A 267 -11.70 -26.81 15.30
C THR A 267 -10.26 -27.19 15.66
N THR A 268 -9.96 -27.43 16.94
CA THR A 268 -8.62 -27.83 17.38
C THR A 268 -8.22 -29.19 16.83
N ILE A 269 -9.20 -30.10 16.69
CA ILE A 269 -8.98 -31.44 16.16
C ILE A 269 -8.96 -31.43 14.63
N SER A 270 -9.74 -30.58 13.97
CA SER A 270 -9.78 -30.50 12.50
C SER A 270 -8.55 -29.81 11.90
N MET A 271 -7.91 -28.87 12.61
CA MET A 271 -6.72 -28.14 12.17
C MET A 271 -5.62 -29.02 11.53
N PRO A 272 -5.09 -30.07 12.19
CA PRO A 272 -4.04 -30.91 11.59
C PRO A 272 -4.49 -31.61 10.29
N PHE A 273 -5.75 -32.03 10.20
CA PHE A 273 -6.30 -32.64 8.98
C PHE A 273 -6.40 -31.62 7.84
N LYS A 274 -6.82 -30.38 8.14
CA LYS A 274 -6.85 -29.30 7.15
C LYS A 274 -5.47 -28.98 6.61
N ILE A 275 -4.48 -28.86 7.49
CA ILE A 275 -3.09 -28.60 7.10
C ILE A 275 -2.58 -29.74 6.21
N LEU A 276 -2.80 -30.99 6.63
CA LEU A 276 -2.38 -32.16 5.85
C LEU A 276 -3.02 -32.16 4.45
N LEU A 277 -4.33 -31.95 4.36
CA LEU A 277 -5.03 -31.90 3.07
C LEU A 277 -4.53 -30.76 2.21
N PHE A 278 -4.30 -29.58 2.79
CA PHE A 278 -3.79 -28.43 2.07
C PHE A 278 -2.38 -28.67 1.51
N VAL A 279 -1.49 -29.32 2.28
CA VAL A 279 -0.14 -29.68 1.81
C VAL A 279 -0.20 -30.80 0.77
N LEU A 280 -1.03 -31.83 0.96
CA LEU A 280 -1.18 -32.93 0.01
C LEU A 280 -1.76 -32.51 -1.34
N ALA A 281 -2.55 -31.44 -1.36
CA ALA A 281 -3.12 -30.87 -2.57
C ALA A 281 -2.26 -29.75 -3.19
N ASP A 282 -1.02 -29.55 -2.70
CA ASP A 282 -0.15 -28.43 -3.09
C ASP A 282 -0.88 -27.08 -3.06
N GLY A 283 -1.60 -26.83 -1.96
CA GLY A 283 -2.59 -25.75 -1.89
C GLY A 283 -2.01 -24.34 -2.09
N TRP A 284 -0.74 -24.11 -1.75
CA TRP A 284 -0.08 -22.82 -2.04
C TRP A 284 0.10 -22.60 -3.54
N ASP A 285 0.51 -23.62 -4.29
CA ASP A 285 0.64 -23.55 -5.75
C ASP A 285 -0.72 -23.34 -6.41
N LEU A 286 -1.73 -24.08 -5.95
CA LEU A 286 -3.10 -23.94 -6.45
C LEU A 286 -3.67 -22.53 -6.21
N VAL A 287 -3.51 -21.99 -5.00
CA VAL A 287 -4.01 -20.65 -4.65
C VAL A 287 -3.26 -19.58 -5.45
N ILE A 288 -1.93 -19.58 -5.41
CA ILE A 288 -1.12 -18.54 -6.06
C ILE A 288 -1.28 -18.62 -7.58
N GLY A 289 -1.22 -19.82 -8.15
CA GLY A 289 -1.36 -20.04 -9.58
C GLY A 289 -2.71 -19.59 -10.12
N ASN A 290 -3.82 -19.91 -9.44
CA ASN A 290 -5.15 -19.45 -9.87
C ASN A 290 -5.37 -17.96 -9.65
N LEU A 291 -4.79 -17.40 -8.58
CA LEU A 291 -4.86 -15.97 -8.32
C LEU A 291 -4.14 -15.17 -9.41
N VAL A 292 -2.94 -15.58 -9.81
CA VAL A 292 -2.18 -14.95 -10.89
C VAL A 292 -2.92 -15.09 -12.22
N LYS A 293 -3.47 -16.27 -12.53
CA LYS A 293 -4.30 -16.49 -13.73
C LYS A 293 -5.57 -15.62 -13.78
N THR A 294 -6.00 -15.04 -12.67
CA THR A 294 -7.17 -14.14 -12.67
C THR A 294 -6.84 -12.78 -13.30
N PHE A 295 -5.56 -12.40 -13.37
CA PHE A 295 -5.09 -11.11 -13.92
C PHE A 295 -4.58 -11.21 -15.37
N TYR A 296 -4.28 -12.42 -15.86
CA TYR A 296 -3.81 -12.66 -17.22
C TYR A 296 -4.96 -13.08 -18.11
#